data_AF-A0A3L7WTY1-F1
#
_entry.id   AF-A0A3L7WTY1-F1
#
_cell.length_a   1.000
_cell.length_b   1.000
_cell.length_c   1.000
_cell.angle_alpha   90.00
_cell.angle_beta   90.00
_cell.angle_gamma   90.00
#
_symmetry.space_group_name_H-M   'P 1'
#
loop_
_entity.id
_entity.type
_entity.pdbx_description
1 polymer ?
#
loop_
_entity_poly.entity_id
_entity_poly.type
_entity_poly.pdbx_seq_one_letter_code
_entity_poly.pdbx_strand_id
1 'polypeptide(L)'
;MSSGAICGVCNEVEETPLVECIECGTMFHLNPRIDRPGKDCGDAILGEAMGIEMICNNCIALRREPSGPTGMMGMFAAMTGDALPLPPSATTPAPRPSSKPDAGERPRRRFRRIDR
;
A
#
# COMPACT_ATOMS: atom_id res chain seq x y z
N MET A 1 22.08 -28.77 0.88
CA MET A 1 21.67 -28.04 -0.34
C MET A 1 20.49 -27.19 0.06
N SER A 2 20.69 -25.89 0.24
CA SER A 2 19.60 -24.96 0.55
C SER A 2 18.85 -24.72 -0.75
N SER A 3 17.86 -25.55 -1.04
CA SER A 3 16.92 -25.30 -2.13
C SER A 3 16.09 -24.07 -1.74
N GLY A 4 16.55 -22.89 -2.17
CA GLY A 4 15.80 -21.65 -2.03
C GLY A 4 14.44 -21.81 -2.71
N ALA A 5 13.38 -21.41 -2.02
CA ALA A 5 12.05 -21.43 -2.61
C ALA A 5 11.92 -20.27 -3.62
N ILE A 6 11.04 -20.44 -4.61
CA ILE A 6 10.82 -19.48 -5.70
C ILE A 6 9.55 -18.69 -5.41
N CYS A 7 9.60 -17.37 -5.56
CA CYS A 7 8.39 -16.55 -5.50
C CYS A 7 7.54 -16.75 -6.76
N GLY A 8 6.28 -17.15 -6.60
CA GLY A 8 5.32 -17.32 -7.69
C GLY A 8 4.80 -16.02 -8.34
N VAL A 9 5.27 -14.85 -7.89
CA VAL A 9 4.86 -13.54 -8.43
C VAL A 9 5.97 -12.94 -9.29
N CYS A 10 7.19 -12.79 -8.75
CA CYS A 10 8.33 -12.23 -9.49
C CYS A 10 9.30 -13.30 -10.05
N ASN A 11 9.10 -14.58 -9.75
CA ASN A 11 9.92 -15.72 -10.19
C ASN A 11 11.40 -15.66 -9.77
N GLU A 12 11.72 -14.88 -8.76
CA GLU A 12 13.06 -14.84 -8.19
C GLU A 12 13.18 -15.87 -7.05
N VAL A 13 14.40 -16.41 -6.90
CA VAL A 13 14.78 -17.29 -5.81
C VAL A 13 15.29 -16.42 -4.67
N GLU A 14 14.78 -16.60 -3.46
CA GLU A 14 15.24 -15.85 -2.29
C GLU A 14 15.64 -16.79 -1.15
N GLU A 15 16.60 -16.35 -0.33
CA GLU A 15 17.05 -17.07 0.87
C GLU A 15 16.16 -16.76 2.09
N THR A 16 15.37 -15.70 2.01
CA THR A 16 14.42 -15.28 3.04
C THR A 16 13.21 -16.22 3.07
N PRO A 17 12.52 -16.32 4.22
CA PRO A 17 11.30 -17.11 4.30
C PRO A 17 10.22 -16.48 3.42
N LEU A 18 9.89 -17.17 2.33
CA LEU A 18 8.68 -16.92 1.55
C LEU A 18 7.45 -17.29 2.37
N VAL A 19 6.35 -16.61 2.09
CA VAL A 19 5.05 -16.86 2.73
C VAL A 19 4.11 -17.50 1.72
N GLU A 20 3.28 -18.44 2.16
CA GLU A 20 2.26 -19.06 1.33
C GLU A 20 1.00 -18.20 1.24
N CYS A 21 0.48 -18.00 0.03
CA CYS A 21 -0.78 -17.32 -0.19
C CYS A 21 -1.96 -18.21 0.23
N ILE A 22 -2.86 -17.70 1.08
CA ILE A 22 -4.01 -18.47 1.56
C ILE A 22 -5.02 -18.84 0.47
N GLU A 23 -5.04 -18.11 -0.65
CA GLU A 23 -5.99 -18.36 -1.74
C GLU A 23 -5.47 -19.35 -2.78
N CYS A 24 -4.25 -19.14 -3.27
CA CYS A 24 -3.70 -19.92 -4.38
C CYS A 24 -2.58 -20.90 -3.97
N GLY A 25 -2.14 -20.88 -2.71
CA GLY A 25 -1.09 -21.76 -2.19
C GLY A 25 0.32 -21.44 -2.72
N THR A 26 0.49 -20.37 -3.51
CA THR A 26 1.81 -20.01 -4.05
C THR A 26 2.65 -19.29 -3.02
N MET A 27 3.94 -19.60 -2.97
CA MET A 27 4.93 -18.89 -2.16
C MET A 27 5.22 -17.49 -2.73
N PHE A 28 5.28 -16.46 -1.90
CA PHE A 28 5.56 -15.08 -2.32
C PHE A 28 6.40 -14.29 -1.31
N HIS A 29 7.08 -13.25 -1.78
CA HIS A 29 7.88 -12.36 -0.92
C HIS A 29 6.99 -11.46 -0.09
N LEU A 30 7.23 -11.45 1.22
CA LEU A 30 6.61 -10.50 2.13
C LEU A 30 7.66 -9.94 3.08
N ASN A 31 7.78 -8.62 3.10
CA ASN A 31 8.66 -7.88 3.98
C ASN A 31 7.82 -7.20 5.08
N PRO A 32 7.66 -7.83 6.27
CA PRO A 32 6.90 -7.23 7.37
C PRO A 32 7.62 -6.01 8.00
N ARG A 33 8.85 -5.71 7.57
CA ARG A 33 9.73 -4.71 8.19
C ARG A 33 10.03 -3.56 7.23
N ILE A 34 9.50 -2.39 7.55
CA ILE A 34 9.73 -1.15 6.78
C ILE A 34 11.17 -0.63 6.95
N ASP A 35 11.85 -1.00 8.04
CA ASP A 35 13.22 -0.56 8.33
C ASP A 35 14.29 -1.27 7.51
N ARG A 36 13.93 -2.33 6.77
CA ARG A 36 14.86 -3.08 5.92
C ARG A 36 14.43 -3.06 4.46
N PRO A 37 15.37 -2.93 3.52
CA PRO A 37 15.06 -3.13 2.12
C PRO A 37 14.65 -4.58 1.90
N GLY A 38 13.51 -4.78 1.25
CA GLY A 38 12.94 -6.09 0.92
C GLY A 38 11.93 -5.94 -0.21
N LYS A 39 11.61 -7.05 -0.87
CA LYS A 39 10.59 -7.09 -1.92
C LYS A 39 9.25 -7.49 -1.32
N ASP A 40 8.21 -6.81 -1.78
CA ASP A 40 6.82 -7.13 -1.43
C ASP A 40 6.07 -7.58 -2.67
N CYS A 41 5.78 -8.87 -2.73
CA CYS A 41 5.02 -9.52 -3.80
C CYS A 41 3.57 -9.86 -3.36
N GLY A 42 3.19 -9.44 -2.15
CA GLY A 42 1.87 -9.58 -1.59
C GLY A 42 1.72 -8.70 -0.36
N ASP A 43 0.63 -8.89 0.37
CA ASP A 43 0.28 -8.08 1.54
C ASP A 43 -0.37 -8.93 2.63
N ALA A 44 -0.34 -8.41 3.86
CA ALA A 44 -1.00 -8.98 5.03
C ALA A 44 -2.24 -8.14 5.34
N ILE A 45 -3.42 -8.64 4.99
CA ILE A 45 -4.68 -7.93 5.16
C ILE A 45 -5.48 -8.49 6.33
N LEU A 46 -6.36 -7.67 6.91
CA LEU A 46 -7.31 -8.15 7.92
C LEU A 46 -8.50 -8.80 7.20
N GLY A 47 -8.63 -10.11 7.35
CA GLY A 47 -9.68 -10.91 6.74
C GLY A 47 -11.02 -10.84 7.47
N GLU A 48 -12.07 -11.43 6.87
CA GLU A 48 -13.42 -11.47 7.44
C GLU A 48 -13.49 -12.27 8.75
N ALA A 49 -12.62 -13.27 8.91
CA ALA A 49 -12.48 -14.06 10.13
C ALA A 49 -11.77 -13.30 11.27
N MET A 50 -11.56 -11.99 11.15
CA MET A 50 -10.77 -11.15 12.07
C MET A 50 -9.33 -11.66 12.29
N GLY A 51 -8.80 -12.41 11.33
CA GLY A 51 -7.41 -12.88 11.29
C GLY A 51 -6.57 -12.09 10.29
N ILE A 52 -5.25 -12.18 10.43
CA ILE A 52 -4.32 -11.69 9.41
C ILE A 52 -4.25 -12.73 8.30
N GLU A 53 -4.66 -12.36 7.10
CA GLU A 53 -4.59 -13.17 5.88
C GLU A 53 -3.42 -12.71 5.02
N MET A 54 -2.58 -13.65 4.61
CA MET A 54 -1.42 -13.40 3.76
C MET A 54 -1.81 -13.71 2.31
N ILE A 55 -1.80 -12.70 1.44
CA ILE A 55 -2.33 -12.81 0.07
C ILE A 55 -1.33 -12.23 -0.94
N CYS A 56 -1.09 -12.94 -2.04
CA CYS A 56 -0.21 -12.48 -3.10
C CYS A 56 -0.86 -11.37 -3.96
N ASN A 57 -0.05 -10.55 -4.65
CA ASN A 57 -0.55 -9.43 -5.44
C ASN A 57 -1.49 -9.84 -6.58
N ASN A 58 -1.33 -11.03 -7.15
CA ASN A 58 -2.20 -11.54 -8.21
C ASN A 58 -3.63 -11.77 -7.67
N CYS A 59 -3.74 -12.41 -6.50
CA CYS A 59 -5.00 -12.63 -5.80
C CYS A 59 -5.64 -11.31 -5.34
N ILE A 60 -4.84 -10.38 -4.82
CA ILE A 60 -5.33 -9.04 -4.45
C ILE A 60 -5.89 -8.31 -5.67
N ALA A 61 -5.23 -8.39 -6.83
CA ALA A 61 -5.72 -7.77 -8.06
C ALA A 61 -7.08 -8.36 -8.49
N LEU A 62 -7.24 -9.68 -8.39
CA LEU A 62 -8.52 -10.36 -8.66
C LEU A 62 -9.63 -9.91 -7.71
N ARG A 63 -9.33 -9.69 -6.41
CA ARG A 63 -10.31 -9.15 -5.44
C ARG A 63 -10.69 -7.69 -5.74
N ARG A 64 -9.78 -6.92 -6.33
CA ARG A 64 -9.99 -5.49 -6.63
C ARG A 64 -10.75 -5.26 -7.93
N GLU A 65 -10.75 -6.21 -8.85
CA GLU A 65 -11.56 -6.12 -10.06
C GLU A 65 -13.04 -6.00 -9.65
N PRO A 66 -13.68 -4.84 -9.88
CA PRO A 66 -15.08 -4.68 -9.58
C PRO A 66 -15.85 -5.61 -10.51
N SER A 67 -16.72 -6.45 -9.95
CA SER A 67 -17.68 -7.25 -10.69
C SER A 67 -18.71 -6.33 -11.37
N GLY A 68 -18.31 -5.69 -12.47
CA GLY A 68 -19.18 -4.89 -13.32
C GLY A 68 -19.71 -3.58 -12.70
N PRO A 69 -20.53 -2.83 -13.46
CA PRO A 69 -20.89 -1.44 -13.17
C PRO A 69 -22.00 -1.32 -12.10
N THR A 70 -21.83 -1.95 -10.95
CA THR A 70 -22.84 -2.01 -9.87
C THR A 70 -22.56 -1.08 -8.69
N GLY A 71 -21.41 -0.40 -8.66
CA GLY A 71 -21.17 0.67 -7.69
C GLY A 71 -21.91 1.97 -8.06
N MET A 72 -22.21 2.85 -7.10
CA MET A 72 -22.88 4.15 -7.35
C MET A 72 -22.20 4.97 -8.47
N MET A 73 -20.90 4.79 -8.66
CA MET A 73 -20.11 5.42 -9.71
C MET A 73 -20.39 4.84 -11.12
N GLY A 74 -20.70 3.55 -11.22
CA GLY A 74 -21.14 2.90 -12.46
C GLY A 74 -22.56 3.29 -12.87
N MET A 75 -23.46 3.48 -11.89
CA MET A 75 -24.79 4.06 -12.14
C MET A 75 -24.68 5.53 -12.59
N PHE A 76 -23.75 6.31 -12.02
CA PHE A 76 -23.50 7.69 -12.45
C PHE A 76 -22.97 7.75 -13.90
N ALA A 77 -22.03 6.87 -14.26
CA ALA A 77 -21.51 6.77 -15.64
C ALA A 77 -22.60 6.37 -16.65
N ALA A 78 -23.49 5.43 -16.30
CA ALA A 78 -24.60 5.02 -17.16
C ALA A 78 -25.68 6.11 -17.33
N MET A 79 -25.91 6.96 -16.31
CA MET A 79 -26.86 8.07 -16.39
C MET A 79 -26.30 9.32 -17.08
N THR A 80 -24.98 9.48 -17.15
CA THR A 80 -24.33 10.68 -17.71
C THR A 80 -23.83 10.52 -19.15
N GLY A 81 -24.03 9.34 -19.76
CA GLY A 81 -23.87 9.07 -21.19
C GLY A 81 -22.81 9.90 -21.90
N ASP A 82 -21.53 9.60 -21.68
CA ASP A 82 -20.38 10.18 -22.40
C ASP A 82 -20.37 11.71 -22.59
N ALA A 83 -21.03 12.49 -21.72
CA ALA A 83 -21.19 13.93 -21.89
C ALA A 83 -20.51 14.78 -20.82
N LEU A 84 -19.49 14.26 -20.14
CA LEU A 84 -18.60 15.11 -19.34
C LEU A 84 -17.22 15.13 -20.00
N PRO A 85 -16.81 16.26 -20.62
CA PRO A 85 -15.43 16.41 -21.07
C PRO A 85 -14.53 16.17 -19.86
N LEU A 86 -13.59 15.23 -20.00
CA LEU A 86 -12.52 15.05 -19.04
C LEU A 86 -11.91 16.43 -18.78
N PRO A 87 -11.76 16.87 -17.51
CA PRO A 87 -10.98 18.07 -17.24
C PRO A 87 -9.62 17.85 -17.90
N PRO A 88 -9.07 18.84 -18.63
CA PRO A 88 -7.75 18.69 -19.21
C PRO A 88 -6.80 18.27 -18.09
N SER A 89 -6.01 17.21 -18.32
CA SER A 89 -5.02 16.73 -17.37
C SER A 89 -4.28 17.94 -16.81
N ALA A 90 -4.49 18.21 -15.52
CA ALA A 90 -3.83 19.31 -14.86
C ALA A 90 -2.34 19.08 -15.02
N THR A 91 -1.72 19.93 -15.85
CA THR A 91 -0.28 20.07 -15.98
C THR A 91 0.31 20.03 -14.58
N THR A 92 1.31 19.18 -14.40
CA THR A 92 2.09 18.98 -13.19
C THR A 92 2.17 20.27 -12.37
N PRO A 93 1.63 20.32 -11.13
CA PRO A 93 1.82 21.49 -10.31
C PRO A 93 3.31 21.69 -10.08
N ALA A 94 3.77 22.92 -10.32
CA ALA A 94 5.15 23.37 -10.14
C ALA A 94 5.68 22.94 -8.76
N PRO A 95 7.01 22.70 -8.64
CA PRO A 95 7.62 22.33 -7.36
C PRO A 95 7.23 23.34 -6.28
N ARG A 96 6.61 22.82 -5.22
CA ARG A 96 6.22 23.58 -4.04
C ARG A 96 7.46 24.30 -3.51
N PRO A 97 7.47 25.64 -3.39
CA PRO A 97 8.61 26.33 -2.80
C PRO A 97 8.79 25.83 -1.37
N SER A 98 10.01 25.39 -1.08
CA SER A 98 10.43 24.90 0.22
C SER A 98 10.28 26.05 1.22
N SER A 99 9.23 26.01 2.04
CA SER A 99 9.15 26.86 3.22
C SER A 99 10.27 26.42 4.16
N LYS A 100 11.36 27.20 4.21
CA LYS A 100 12.36 27.10 5.28
C LYS A 100 11.61 27.14 6.62
N PRO A 101 11.95 26.30 7.61
CA PRO A 101 11.41 26.48 8.94
C PRO A 101 11.96 27.81 9.46
N ASP A 102 11.04 28.75 9.67
CA ASP A 102 11.33 30.02 10.32
C ASP A 102 11.93 29.69 11.69
N ALA A 103 13.13 30.19 11.93
CA ALA A 103 13.81 30.12 13.22
C ALA A 103 13.15 31.12 14.19
N GLY A 104 11.85 30.94 14.39
CA GLY A 104 11.05 31.68 15.35
C GLY A 104 11.20 31.04 16.72
N GLU A 105 12.12 31.62 17.48
CA GLU A 105 12.36 31.51 18.91
C GLU A 105 11.10 31.13 19.74
N ARG A 106 10.81 29.83 19.83
CA ARG A 106 9.82 29.31 20.80
C ARG A 106 10.41 29.46 22.21
N PRO A 107 9.78 30.21 23.13
CA PRO A 107 10.28 30.30 24.49
C PRO A 107 10.25 28.91 25.12
N ARG A 108 11.42 28.34 25.39
CA ARG A 108 11.55 27.10 26.17
C ARG A 108 11.00 27.39 27.57
N ARG A 109 9.79 26.90 27.86
CA ARG A 109 9.22 26.92 29.22
C ARG A 109 10.19 26.16 30.13
N ARG A 110 10.98 26.88 30.94
CA ARG A 110 11.79 26.30 32.00
C ARG A 110 10.83 25.77 33.06
N PHE A 111 10.73 24.46 33.18
CA PHE A 111 10.15 23.84 34.37
C PHE A 111 11.07 24.15 35.55
N ARG A 112 10.57 24.92 36.53
CA ARG A 112 11.24 25.08 37.83
C ARG A 112 11.13 23.74 38.56
N ARG A 113 12.26 23.20 39.01
CA ARG A 113 12.28 22.09 39.97
C ARG A 113 11.56 22.57 41.24
N ILE A 114 10.61 21.77 41.70
CA ILE A 114 10.02 21.90 43.03
C ILE A 114 10.86 20.98 43.89
N ASP A 115 11.74 21.54 44.72
CA ASP A 115 12.43 20.80 45.77
C ASP A 115 11.45 20.52 46.90
N ARG A 116 11.38 19.26 47.34
CA ARG A 116 10.61 18.83 48.50
C ARG A 116 11.45 17.88 49.34
#